data_AF-A0A0A0D380-F1
#
_entry.id   AF-A0A0A0D380-F1
#
_cell.length_a   1.000
_cell.length_b   1.000
_cell.length_c   1.000
_cell.angle_alpha   90.00
_cell.angle_beta   90.00
_cell.angle_gamma   90.00
#
_symmetry.space_group_name_H-M   'P 1'
#
loop_
_entity.id
_entity.type
_entity.pdbx_description
1 polymer ?
#
loop_
_entity_poly.entity_id
_entity_poly.type
_entity_poly.pdbx_seq_one_letter_code
_entity_poly.pdbx_strand_id
1 'polypeptide(L)'
;PAAHPWVMPDDSLAGTAVARWMRRALPEAAIALRADSLVELRNAARAGIGLAALPCYLGDVSEGLVRIATPTVPEGAALWVLTHEDLRRTARVSAFTEFMAAALARQRDLLEGRRPAVAR
;
A
#
# COMPACT_ATOMS: atom_id res chain seq x y z
N PRO A 1 0.92 4.09 19.91
CA PRO A 1 -0.02 4.24 18.77
C PRO A 1 -1.33 4.96 19.13
N ALA A 2 -1.93 4.71 20.30
CA ALA A 2 -3.22 5.29 20.70
C ALA A 2 -3.24 6.82 20.91
N ALA A 3 -2.09 7.48 20.92
CA ALA A 3 -1.97 8.92 21.16
C ALA A 3 -1.76 9.78 19.88
N HIS A 4 -1.65 9.17 18.70
CA HIS A 4 -1.42 9.90 17.45
C HIS A 4 -2.65 9.83 16.54
N PRO A 5 -3.06 10.94 15.91
CA PRO A 5 -4.15 10.92 14.95
C PRO A 5 -3.74 10.20 13.67
N TRP A 6 -4.72 9.64 12.98
CA TRP A 6 -4.53 8.88 11.74
C TRP A 6 -5.05 9.67 10.53
N VAL A 7 -4.35 9.52 9.41
CA VAL A 7 -4.88 9.81 8.08
C VAL A 7 -5.59 8.55 7.62
N MET A 8 -6.89 8.66 7.37
CA MET A 8 -7.76 7.52 7.08
C MET A 8 -8.20 7.53 5.61
N PRO A 9 -8.39 6.36 4.98
CA PRO A 9 -9.12 6.28 3.74
C PRO A 9 -10.57 6.78 3.94
N ASP A 10 -11.11 7.44 2.92
CA ASP A 10 -12.54 7.71 2.80
C ASP A 10 -13.28 6.49 2.19
N ASP A 11 -14.53 6.70 1.79
CA ASP A 11 -15.37 5.65 1.21
C ASP A 11 -14.95 5.25 -0.21
N SER A 12 -14.26 6.12 -0.95
CA SER A 12 -13.73 5.85 -2.29
C SER A 12 -12.73 4.69 -2.28
N LEU A 13 -12.02 4.50 -1.16
CA LEU A 13 -11.07 3.41 -0.94
C LEU A 13 -11.65 2.25 -0.12
N ALA A 14 -12.95 2.22 0.16
CA ALA A 14 -13.53 1.26 1.08
C ALA A 14 -13.27 -0.21 0.71
N GLY A 15 -13.14 -0.50 -0.59
CA GLY A 15 -12.84 -1.83 -1.14
C GLY A 15 -11.36 -2.26 -1.04
N THR A 16 -10.46 -1.40 -0.57
CA THR A 16 -9.03 -1.75 -0.44
C THR A 16 -8.74 -2.54 0.84
N ALA A 17 -7.68 -3.35 0.81
CA ALA A 17 -7.21 -4.06 2.01
C ALA A 17 -6.80 -3.10 3.13
N VAL A 18 -6.19 -1.96 2.76
CA VAL A 18 -5.80 -0.89 3.69
C VAL A 18 -7.02 -0.35 4.44
N ALA A 19 -8.05 0.10 3.72
CA ALA A 19 -9.24 0.67 4.35
C ALA A 19 -10.00 -0.34 5.22
N ARG A 20 -10.12 -1.60 4.77
CA ARG A 20 -10.72 -2.67 5.57
C ARG A 20 -9.94 -2.95 6.85
N TRP A 21 -8.61 -3.01 6.76
CA TRP A 21 -7.78 -3.23 7.95
C TRP A 21 -7.90 -2.07 8.93
N MET A 22 -7.76 -0.82 8.48
CA MET A 22 -7.83 0.35 9.36
C MET A 22 -9.18 0.43 10.08
N ARG A 23 -10.30 0.23 9.38
CA ARG A 23 -11.63 0.21 10.03
C ARG A 23 -11.78 -0.86 11.11
N ARG A 24 -11.16 -2.03 10.93
CA ARG A 24 -11.25 -3.14 11.90
C ARG A 24 -10.25 -3.00 13.06
N ALA A 25 -9.03 -2.57 12.77
CA ALA A 25 -7.94 -2.49 13.75
C ALA A 25 -7.97 -1.20 14.57
N LEU A 26 -8.61 -0.15 14.05
CA LEU A 26 -8.59 1.20 14.61
C LEU A 26 -10.01 1.80 14.72
N PRO A 27 -10.99 1.12 15.35
CA PRO A 27 -12.37 1.61 15.43
C PRO A 27 -12.49 2.96 16.17
N GLU A 28 -11.64 3.18 17.18
CA GLU A 28 -11.64 4.37 18.04
C GLU A 28 -10.49 5.35 17.73
N ALA A 29 -9.85 5.23 16.55
CA ALA A 29 -8.75 6.12 16.21
C ALA A 29 -9.24 7.56 15.97
N ALA A 30 -8.54 8.52 16.56
CA ALA A 30 -8.68 9.93 16.20
C ALA A 30 -8.27 10.13 14.73
N ILE A 31 -9.11 10.81 13.96
CA ILE A 31 -8.90 11.03 12.51
C ILE A 31 -8.47 12.48 12.31
N ALA A 32 -7.25 12.70 11.79
CA ALA A 32 -6.79 14.03 11.40
C ALA A 32 -7.30 14.44 10.02
N LEU A 33 -7.36 13.48 9.10
CA LEU A 33 -7.72 13.71 7.70
C LEU A 33 -8.32 12.44 7.09
N ARG A 34 -9.24 12.60 6.14
CA ARG A 34 -9.65 11.53 5.22
C ARG A 34 -9.15 11.83 3.81
N ALA A 35 -8.73 10.79 3.09
CA ALA A 35 -8.18 10.89 1.74
C ALA A 35 -8.75 9.81 0.81
N ASP A 36 -8.87 10.14 -0.46
CA ASP A 36 -9.48 9.28 -1.49
C ASP A 36 -8.46 8.43 -2.27
N SER A 37 -7.16 8.63 -1.99
CA SER A 37 -6.08 7.89 -2.61
C SER A 37 -4.97 7.50 -1.63
N LEU A 38 -4.32 6.36 -1.89
CA LEU A 38 -3.16 5.91 -1.09
C LEU A 38 -1.96 6.87 -1.21
N VAL A 39 -1.88 7.62 -2.31
CA VAL A 39 -0.84 8.62 -2.55
C VAL A 39 -1.06 9.84 -1.65
N GLU A 40 -2.30 10.27 -1.45
CA GLU A 40 -2.65 11.33 -0.51
C GLU A 40 -2.39 10.92 0.94
N LEU A 41 -2.77 9.69 1.32
CA LEU A 41 -2.41 9.11 2.62
C LEU A 41 -0.91 9.22 2.89
N ARG A 42 -0.08 8.85 1.91
CA ARG A 42 1.38 8.98 1.99
C ARG A 42 1.80 10.45 2.14
N ASN A 43 1.28 11.34 1.30
CA ASN A 43 1.68 12.75 1.31
C ASN A 43 1.32 13.44 2.64
N ALA A 44 0.14 13.15 3.19
CA ALA A 44 -0.30 13.66 4.47
C ALA A 44 0.56 13.15 5.63
N ALA A 45 0.90 11.85 5.63
CA ALA A 45 1.83 11.29 6.61
C ALA A 45 3.22 11.95 6.52
N ARG A 46 3.74 12.17 5.30
CA ARG A 46 5.03 12.87 5.07
C ARG A 46 5.00 14.31 5.56
N ALA A 47 3.85 14.97 5.47
CA ALA A 47 3.64 16.31 5.98
C ALA A 47 3.45 16.37 7.51
N GLY A 48 3.49 15.21 8.20
CA GLY A 48 3.33 15.15 9.65
C GLY A 48 1.89 15.28 10.15
N ILE A 49 0.89 15.18 9.27
CA ILE A 49 -0.54 15.31 9.64
C ILE A 49 -0.99 14.18 10.58
N GLY A 50 -0.42 12.98 10.42
CA GLY A 50 -0.75 11.83 11.25
C GLY A 50 -0.11 10.54 10.76
N LEU A 51 -0.47 9.43 11.41
CA LEU A 51 -0.07 8.09 11.00
C LEU A 51 -0.90 7.61 9.81
N ALA A 52 -0.30 6.84 8.90
CA ALA A 52 -1.02 6.23 7.78
C ALA A 52 -0.63 4.76 7.64
N ALA A 53 -1.60 3.92 7.29
CA ALA A 53 -1.32 2.58 6.79
C ALA A 53 -1.12 2.66 5.27
N LEU A 54 0.04 2.21 4.79
CA LEU A 54 0.43 2.30 3.39
C LEU A 54 0.89 0.92 2.88
N PRO A 55 0.68 0.59 1.60
CA PRO A 55 1.39 -0.51 0.98
C PRO A 55 2.90 -0.32 1.11
N CYS A 56 3.64 -1.39 1.37
CA CYS A 56 5.09 -1.33 1.61
C CYS A 56 5.85 -0.71 0.43
N TYR A 57 5.47 -1.06 -0.80
CA TYR A 57 6.05 -0.46 -2.01
C TYR A 57 5.81 1.05 -2.16
N LEU A 58 4.88 1.61 -1.40
CA LEU A 58 4.61 3.05 -1.37
C LEU A 58 5.24 3.71 -0.14
N GLY A 59 5.09 3.10 1.03
CA GLY A 59 5.60 3.64 2.30
C GLY A 59 7.13 3.54 2.43
N ASP A 60 7.70 2.36 2.20
CA ASP A 60 9.12 2.11 2.52
C ASP A 60 10.11 2.78 1.55
N VAL A 61 9.64 3.14 0.37
CA VAL A 61 10.44 3.88 -0.62
C VAL A 61 10.28 5.40 -0.48
N SER A 62 9.44 5.86 0.45
CA SER A 62 9.16 7.28 0.64
C SER A 62 10.13 7.91 1.62
N GLU A 63 10.91 8.88 1.14
CA GLU A 63 11.77 9.70 2.00
C GLU A 63 10.94 10.47 3.04
N GLY A 64 11.44 10.51 4.27
CA GLY A 64 10.78 11.15 5.40
C GLY A 64 9.68 10.31 6.05
N LEU A 65 9.46 9.07 5.62
CA LEU A 65 8.62 8.10 6.33
C LEU A 65 9.46 7.04 7.00
N VAL A 66 9.02 6.60 8.18
CA VAL A 66 9.57 5.46 8.89
C VAL A 66 8.44 4.47 9.19
N ARG A 67 8.71 3.19 8.97
CA ARG A 67 7.76 2.13 9.28
C ARG A 67 7.67 1.95 10.80
N ILE A 68 6.45 1.92 11.33
CA ILE A 68 6.19 1.66 12.75
C ILE A 68 5.80 0.19 12.92
N ALA A 69 6.35 -0.46 13.96
CA ALA A 69 5.96 -1.82 14.31
C ALA A 69 4.47 -1.87 14.70
N THR A 70 3.71 -2.78 14.07
CA THR A 70 2.30 -3.03 14.37
C THR A 70 2.13 -4.48 14.85
N PRO A 71 1.34 -4.73 15.91
CA PRO A 71 1.09 -6.08 16.41
C PRO A 71 0.27 -6.93 15.42
N THR A 72 -0.44 -6.31 14.49
CA THR A 72 -1.15 -7.01 13.41
C THR A 72 -0.74 -6.44 12.07
N VAL A 73 -0.26 -7.33 11.20
CA VAL A 73 0.00 -7.01 9.78
C VAL A 73 -1.31 -7.25 9.02
N PRO A 74 -1.76 -6.31 8.19
CA PRO A 74 -2.90 -6.55 7.31
C PRO A 74 -2.68 -7.81 6.47
N GLU A 75 -3.74 -8.57 6.21
CA GLU A 75 -3.69 -9.57 5.14
C GLU A 75 -3.26 -8.88 3.85
N GLY A 76 -2.19 -9.38 3.23
CA GLY A 76 -1.69 -8.86 1.97
C GLY A 76 -2.75 -9.01 0.88
N ALA A 77 -2.81 -8.03 -0.03
CA ALA A 77 -3.57 -8.17 -1.26
C ALA A 77 -2.71 -8.93 -2.29
N ALA A 78 -3.32 -9.87 -3.01
CA ALA A 78 -2.66 -10.50 -4.15
C ALA A 78 -2.47 -9.47 -5.29
N LEU A 79 -1.27 -9.46 -5.89
CA LEU A 79 -0.98 -8.67 -7.08
C LEU A 79 -1.21 -9.52 -8.33
N TRP A 80 -2.02 -9.01 -9.25
CA TRP A 80 -2.37 -9.70 -10.50
C TRP A 80 -1.91 -8.89 -11.71
N VAL A 81 -1.34 -9.57 -12.70
CA VAL A 81 -1.12 -9.02 -14.04
C VAL A 81 -2.24 -9.55 -14.92
N LEU A 82 -3.21 -8.69 -15.25
CA LEU A 82 -4.40 -9.05 -16.00
C LEU A 82 -4.30 -8.55 -17.44
N THR A 83 -4.79 -9.37 -18.37
CA THR A 83 -4.97 -9.00 -19.78
C THR A 83 -6.27 -9.57 -20.28
N HIS A 84 -6.84 -8.98 -21.33
CA HIS A 84 -8.04 -9.52 -21.97
C HIS A 84 -7.72 -10.88 -22.61
N GLU A 85 -8.66 -11.82 -22.50
CA GLU A 85 -8.53 -13.19 -23.02
C GLU A 85 -8.09 -13.21 -24.49
N ASP A 86 -8.72 -12.38 -25.33
CA ASP A 86 -8.44 -12.29 -26.76
C ASP A 86 -7.02 -11.77 -27.06
N LEU A 87 -6.46 -10.96 -26.15
CA LEU A 87 -5.16 -10.33 -26.34
C LEU A 87 -4.00 -11.16 -25.79
N ARG A 88 -4.27 -12.11 -24.87
CA ARG A 88 -3.24 -12.85 -24.12
C ARG A 88 -2.25 -13.62 -25.01
N ARG A 89 -2.69 -14.00 -26.22
CA ARG A 89 -1.90 -14.76 -27.21
C ARG A 89 -1.20 -13.87 -28.25
N THR A 90 -1.44 -12.56 -28.24
CA THR A 90 -0.76 -11.66 -29.18
C THR A 90 0.69 -11.50 -28.75
N ALA A 91 1.64 -11.64 -29.69
CA ALA A 91 3.07 -11.71 -29.38
C ALA A 91 3.56 -10.55 -28.49
N ARG A 92 3.12 -9.33 -28.77
CA ARG A 92 3.47 -8.13 -27.98
C ARG A 92 2.94 -8.18 -26.54
N VAL A 93 1.76 -8.74 -26.32
CA VAL A 93 1.16 -8.84 -24.98
C VAL A 93 1.82 -9.95 -24.19
N SER A 94 2.04 -11.13 -24.79
CA SER A 94 2.74 -12.24 -24.13
C SER A 94 4.15 -11.82 -23.70
N ALA A 95 4.91 -11.17 -24.59
CA ALA A 95 6.25 -10.65 -24.28
C ALA A 95 6.24 -9.63 -23.14
N PHE A 96 5.27 -8.72 -23.12
CA PHE A 96 5.14 -7.75 -22.03
C PHE A 96 4.76 -8.42 -20.70
N THR A 97 3.81 -9.37 -20.72
CA THR A 97 3.39 -10.09 -19.52
C THR A 97 4.54 -10.89 -18.91
N GLU A 98 5.33 -11.59 -19.73
CA GLU A 98 6.53 -12.32 -19.27
C GLU A 98 7.57 -11.37 -18.65
N PHE A 99 7.86 -10.25 -19.32
CA PHE A 99 8.76 -9.23 -18.81
C PHE A 99 8.28 -8.69 -17.45
N MET A 100 7.00 -8.31 -17.35
CA MET A 100 6.42 -7.75 -16.13
C MET A 100 6.39 -8.77 -14.99
N ALA A 101 6.06 -10.03 -15.27
CA ALA A 101 6.09 -11.10 -14.27
C ALA A 101 7.50 -11.24 -13.67
N ALA A 102 8.53 -11.26 -14.52
CA ALA A 102 9.92 -11.31 -14.06
C ALA A 102 10.32 -10.04 -13.28
N ALA A 103 9.88 -8.86 -13.72
CA ALA A 103 10.15 -7.60 -13.04
C ALA A 103 9.51 -7.52 -11.64
N LEU A 104 8.25 -7.94 -11.52
CA LEU A 104 7.54 -7.99 -10.24
C LEU A 104 8.13 -9.03 -9.30
N ALA A 105 8.55 -10.19 -9.82
CA ALA A 105 9.23 -11.22 -9.02
C ALA A 105 10.53 -10.68 -8.39
N ARG A 106 11.28 -9.82 -9.08
CA ARG A 106 12.47 -9.15 -8.51
C ARG A 106 12.14 -8.14 -7.42
N GLN A 107 10.91 -7.62 -7.37
CA GLN A 107 10.44 -6.70 -6.33
C GLN A 107 9.66 -7.40 -5.21
N ARG A 108 9.64 -8.74 -5.18
CA ARG A 108 8.83 -9.53 -4.26
C ARG A 108 9.00 -9.11 -2.80
N ASP A 109 10.23 -8.92 -2.33
CA ASP A 109 10.46 -8.56 -0.93
C ASP A 109 9.90 -7.18 -0.57
N LEU A 110 9.87 -6.24 -1.51
CA LEU A 110 9.24 -4.94 -1.29
C LEU A 110 7.71 -5.06 -1.29
N LEU A 111 7.17 -5.77 -2.28
CA LEU A 111 5.72 -5.94 -2.45
C LEU A 111 5.09 -6.72 -1.30
N GLU A 112 5.78 -7.76 -0.80
CA GLU A 112 5.37 -8.59 0.34
C GLU A 112 5.80 -8.00 1.69
N GLY A 113 6.41 -6.80 1.70
CA GLY A 113 6.74 -6.07 2.90
C GLY A 113 7.91 -6.61 3.72
N ARG A 114 8.67 -7.58 3.20
CA ARG A 114 9.88 -8.15 3.82
C ARG A 114 11.09 -7.21 3.79
N ARG A 115 11.11 -6.21 2.90
CA ARG A 115 12.17 -5.20 2.83
C ARG A 115 11.70 -3.89 3.48
N PRO A 116 12.01 -3.62 4.75
CA PRO A 116 11.70 -2.32 5.37
C PRO A 116 12.58 -1.20 4.77
N ALA A 117 12.12 0.04 4.89
CA ALA A 117 12.95 1.21 4.64
C ALA A 117 14.20 1.17 5.52
N VAL A 118 15.38 1.39 4.94
CA VAL A 118 16.57 1.70 5.73
C VAL A 118 16.39 3.15 6.18
N ALA A 119 16.31 3.39 7.49
CA ALA A 119 16.33 4.75 8.02
C ALA A 119 17.61 5.44 7.53
N ARG A 120 17.45 6.49 6.72
CA ARG A 120 18.53 7.40 6.32
C ARG A 120 18.38 8.70 7.07
#